data_AF-A0A4T2BQ26-F1
#
_entry.id   AF-A0A4T2BQ26-F1
#
_cell.length_a   1.000
_cell.length_b   1.000
_cell.length_c   1.000
_cell.angle_alpha   90.00
_cell.angle_beta   90.00
_cell.angle_gamma   90.00
#
_symmetry.space_group_name_H-M   'P 1'
#
loop_
_entity.id
_entity.type
_entity.pdbx_description
1 polymer ?
#
loop_
_entity_poly.entity_id
_entity_poly.type
_entity_poly.pdbx_seq_one_letter_code
_entity_poly.pdbx_strand_id
1 'polypeptide(L)' 'MRIKITLTRPGGSQVDLAVTADATTSVSNIAEALFVADPTNAVRIRPQAQPGTGTPTDPTPDPLSIT' A
#
# COMPACT_ATOMS: atom_id res chain seq x y z
N MET A 1 -15.82 20.59 -15.06
CA MET A 1 -17.06 19.82 -14.77
C MET A 1 -17.01 19.36 -13.31
N ARG A 2 -18.14 19.12 -12.65
CA ARG A 2 -18.15 18.64 -11.25
C ARG A 2 -18.93 17.34 -11.14
N ILE A 3 -18.29 16.30 -10.61
CA ILE A 3 -18.84 14.95 -10.51
C ILE A 3 -19.00 14.63 -9.02
N LYS A 4 -20.19 14.16 -8.64
CA LYS A 4 -20.43 13.62 -7.29
C LYS A 4 -20.15 12.13 -7.33
N ILE A 5 -19.33 11.64 -6.41
CA ILE A 5 -19.03 10.22 -6.24
C ILE A 5 -19.18 9.83 -4.78
N THR A 6 -19.45 8.55 -4.53
CA THR A 6 -19.47 7.98 -3.17
C THR A 6 -18.34 6.95 -3.09
N LEU A 7 -17.41 7.14 -2.17
CA LEU A 7 -16.34 6.19 -1.88
C LEU A 7 -16.79 5.27 -0.76
N THR A 8 -16.81 3.96 -1.04
CA THR A 8 -17.09 2.91 -0.06
C THR A 8 -15.80 2.22 0.33
N ARG A 9 -15.46 2.25 1.61
CA ARG A 9 -14.26 1.60 2.15
C ARG A 9 -14.58 0.20 2.69
N PRO A 10 -13.58 -0.70 2.73
CA PRO A 10 -13.68 -1.96 3.48
C PRO A 10 -14.09 -1.67 4.93
N GLY A 11 -15.09 -2.38 5.44
CA GLY A 11 -15.72 -2.09 6.75
C GLY A 11 -16.99 -1.24 6.67
N GLY A 12 -17.46 -0.91 5.47
CA GLY A 12 -18.79 -0.30 5.25
C GLY A 12 -18.86 1.22 5.42
N SER A 13 -17.73 1.88 5.70
CA SER A 13 -17.66 3.34 5.76
C SER A 13 -17.88 3.94 4.36
N GLN A 14 -18.75 4.95 4.27
CA GLN A 14 -19.03 5.68 3.03
C GLN A 14 -18.73 7.16 3.20
N VAL A 15 -18.22 7.80 2.14
CA VAL A 15 -18.00 9.25 2.09
C VAL A 15 -18.36 9.78 0.70
N ASP A 16 -19.10 10.88 0.67
CA ASP A 16 -19.41 11.60 -0.56
C ASP A 16 -18.27 12.55 -0.91
N LEU A 17 -17.79 12.51 -2.15
CA LEU A 17 -16.78 13.42 -2.66
C LEU A 17 -17.30 14.20 -3.87
N ALA A 18 -16.82 15.44 -3.95
CA ALA A 18 -16.97 16.27 -5.13
C ALA A 18 -15.64 16.32 -5.88
N VAL A 19 -15.62 15.78 -7.10
CA VAL A 19 -14.44 15.79 -7.97
C VAL A 19 -14.59 16.88 -9.01
N THR A 20 -13.57 17.72 -9.14
CA THR A 20 -13.44 18.65 -10.27
C THR A 20 -12.63 17.95 -11.35
N ALA A 21 -13.24 17.74 -12.51
CA ALA A 21 -12.64 17.03 -13.63
C ALA A 21 -12.85 17.78 -14.94
N ASP A 22 -11.92 17.55 -15.87
CA ASP A 22 -12.04 17.99 -17.26
C ASP A 22 -12.82 16.98 -18.11
N ALA A 23 -13.32 17.39 -19.28
CA ALA A 23 -14.03 16.55 -20.26
C ALA A 23 -13.26 15.28 -20.64
N THR A 24 -11.93 15.36 -20.61
CA THR A 24 -11.01 14.32 -21.04
C THR A 24 -10.62 13.34 -19.92
N THR A 25 -11.11 13.56 -18.69
CA THR A 25 -10.78 12.70 -17.54
C THR A 25 -11.51 11.35 -17.61
N SER A 26 -10.73 10.28 -17.49
CA SER A 26 -11.24 8.91 -17.38
C SER A 26 -11.50 8.50 -15.93
N VAL A 27 -12.44 7.57 -15.74
CA VAL A 27 -12.75 6.98 -14.42
C VAL A 27 -11.52 6.33 -13.76
N SER A 28 -10.63 5.74 -14.56
CA SER A 28 -9.36 5.15 -14.09
C SER A 28 -8.48 6.18 -13.35
N ASN A 29 -8.37 7.38 -13.90
CA ASN A 29 -7.53 8.44 -13.33
C ASN A 29 -8.11 8.93 -12.00
N ILE A 30 -9.44 9.04 -11.91
CA ILE A 30 -10.14 9.38 -10.67
C ILE A 30 -9.94 8.28 -9.63
N ALA A 31 -10.10 7.02 -10.02
CA ALA A 31 -9.93 5.87 -9.13
C ALA A 31 -8.50 5.77 -8.58
N GLU A 32 -7.48 5.98 -9.42
CA GLU A 32 -6.07 5.97 -9.02
C GLU A 32 -5.75 7.12 -8.05
N ALA A 33 -6.21 8.34 -8.36
CA ALA A 33 -6.03 9.49 -7.47
C ALA A 33 -6.69 9.27 -6.10
N LEU A 34 -7.90 8.70 -6.06
CA LEU A 34 -8.59 8.36 -4.80
C LEU A 34 -7.86 7.26 -4.04
N PHE A 35 -7.36 6.24 -4.74
CA PHE A 35 -6.64 5.13 -4.13
C PHE A 35 -5.36 5.62 -3.43
N VAL A 36 -4.58 6.48 -4.09
CA VAL A 36 -3.34 7.07 -3.55
C VAL A 36 -3.64 8.03 -2.40
N ALA A 37 -4.71 8.82 -2.50
CA ALA A 37 -5.08 9.80 -1.49
C ALA A 37 -5.74 9.20 -0.25
N ASP A 38 -6.29 7.98 -0.31
CA ASP A 38 -6.95 7.34 0.83
C ASP A 38 -5.93 6.96 1.93
N PRO A 39 -6.00 7.57 3.13
CA PRO A 39 -5.11 7.25 4.24
C PRO A 39 -5.19 5.78 4.66
N THR A 40 -6.36 5.14 4.46
CA THR A 40 -6.55 3.72 4.77
C THR A 40 -5.72 2.83 3.82
N ASN A 41 -5.50 3.26 2.57
CA ASN A 41 -4.60 2.58 1.64
C ASN A 41 -3.12 2.92 1.91
N ALA A 42 -2.81 4.13 2.37
CA ALA A 42 -1.43 4.55 2.66
C ALA A 42 -0.72 3.67 3.70
N VAL A 43 -1.47 3.05 4.63
CA VAL A 43 -0.92 2.08 5.60
C VAL A 43 -0.48 0.77 4.92
N ARG A 44 -1.14 0.36 3.83
CA ARG A 44 -0.84 -0.88 3.10
C ARG A 44 0.41 -0.78 2.22
N ILE A 45 0.80 0.44 1.81
CA ILE A 45 1.98 0.71 0.98
C ILE A 45 3.22 1.15 1.76
N ARG A 46 3.21 1.13 3.10
CA ARG A 46 4.52 1.06 3.79
C ARG A 46 5.14 -0.27 3.39
N PRO A 47 6.39 -0.29 2.85
CA PRO A 47 7.16 -1.50 2.88
C PRO A 47 7.13 -1.96 4.33
N GLN A 48 6.49 -3.09 4.62
CA GLN A 48 6.77 -3.76 5.87
C GLN A 48 8.28 -3.91 5.87
N ALA A 49 8.97 -3.18 6.74
CA ALA A 49 10.33 -3.53 7.09
C ALA A 49 10.21 -4.98 7.55
N GLN A 50 10.66 -5.89 6.69
CA GLN A 50 10.68 -7.33 6.92
C GLN A 50 11.17 -7.53 8.35
N PRO A 51 10.37 -8.13 9.27
CA PRO A 51 10.86 -8.47 10.60
C PRO A 51 12.12 -9.30 10.38
N GLY A 52 13.24 -8.83 10.95
CA GLY A 52 14.58 -9.22 10.57
C GLY A 52 14.69 -10.70 10.23
N THR A 53 15.13 -10.99 9.01
CA THR A 53 15.71 -12.29 8.69
C THR A 53 16.83 -12.50 9.70
N GLY A 54 16.60 -13.39 10.66
CA GLY A 54 17.66 -13.93 11.50
C GLY A 54 18.84 -14.25 10.61
N THR A 55 20.01 -13.81 11.05
CA THR A 55 21.32 -14.13 10.48
C THR A 55 21.32 -15.52 9.87
N PRO A 56 21.71 -15.71 8.60
CA PRO A 56 22.04 -17.04 8.13
C PRO A 56 23.19 -17.53 9.00
N THR A 57 22.90 -18.46 9.91
CA THR A 57 23.93 -19.27 10.55
C THR A 57 24.58 -20.06 9.44
N ASP A 58 25.68 -19.51 8.94
CA ASP A 58 26.72 -20.23 8.22
C ASP A 58 27.07 -21.50 9.02
N PRO A 59 26.94 -22.71 8.45
CA PRO A 59 27.55 -23.87 9.06
C PRO A 59 29.05 -23.78 8.78
N THR A 60 29.78 -22.98 9.57
CA THR A 60 31.24 -23.08 9.61
C THR A 60 31.57 -24.51 10.05
N PRO A 61 32.24 -25.35 9.21
CA PRO A 61 32.71 -26.63 9.67
C PRO A 61 33.87 -26.39 10.65
N ASP A 62 33.75 -26.91 11.87
CA ASP A 62 34.80 -26.85 12.91
C ASP A 62 36.15 -27.33 12.33
N PRO A 63 37.18 -26.47 12.28
CA PRO A 63 38.51 -26.94 11.94
C PRO A 63 39.19 -27.49 13.20
N LEU A 64 39.32 -28.83 13.24
CA LEU A 64 40.40 -29.56 13.90
C LEU A 64 40.46 -29.45 15.44
N SER A 65 39.75 -30.35 16.14
CA SER A 65 40.18 -30.81 17.46
C SER A 65 41.43 -31.67 17.31
N ILE A 66 42.61 -31.03 17.35
CA ILE A 66 43.87 -31.68 17.69
C ILE A 66 44.08 -31.55 19.21
N THR A 67 43.91 -32.65 19.93
CA THR A 67 44.65 -33.01 21.17
C THR A 67 44.37 -34.47 21.47
#